data_AF-A0A371JWU6-F1
#
_entry.id   AF-A0A371JWU6-F1
#
_cell.length_a   1.000
_cell.length_b   1.000
_cell.length_c   1.000
_cell.angle_alpha   90.00
_cell.angle_beta   90.00
_cell.angle_gamma   90.00
#
_symmetry.space_group_name_H-M   'P 1'
#
loop_
_entity.id
_entity.type
_entity.pdbx_description
1 polymer ?
#
loop_
_entity_poly.entity_id
_entity_poly.type
_entity_poly.pdbx_seq_one_letter_code
_entity_poly.pdbx_strand_id
1 'polypeptide(L)'
;MLRLIAAQRIGPRIWLSARIAAIGLWMAPLVLASLILALCWAGVDARAAWPELAAAAALSLAYLGLWLALAFLVLAAWPSAAGAVGSLVALWAALAIGVPLAADAYARTRYPMPSATALVDAQRRGNDAIAAQRDAIAAAAFARRSDLIGASDRVGSLDYATRMTFLAPELERRLSRLEAQRQAARDGRAQASAFAAYLSPPLGLQSALAQLAGTDAQRHRRFETQVRDYQQRLRDWFYPRIQRQIAAPTPRPAQSRGRQNFGEYDAIPAWAGREPGSEARLRAVLPALLWLALLAAALSFWALRRLRHWPMED
;
A
#
# COMPACT_ATOMS: atom_id res chain seq x y z
N MET A 1 8.77 40.30 -30.53
CA MET A 1 9.55 39.08 -30.86
C MET A 1 8.76 38.04 -31.65
N LEU A 2 7.52 37.68 -31.28
CA LEU A 2 6.71 36.70 -32.03
C LEU A 2 6.49 37.10 -33.51
N ARG A 3 6.28 38.39 -33.80
CA ARG A 3 6.15 38.92 -35.17
C ARG A 3 7.38 38.68 -36.07
N LEU A 4 8.60 38.76 -35.52
CA LEU A 4 9.85 38.51 -36.24
C LEU A 4 10.05 37.02 -36.55
N ILE A 5 9.50 36.13 -35.71
CA ILE A 5 9.56 34.68 -35.88
C ILE A 5 8.45 34.20 -36.83
N ALA A 6 7.26 34.79 -36.78
CA ALA A 6 6.17 34.50 -37.71
C ALA A 6 6.51 34.88 -39.16
N ALA A 7 7.44 35.83 -39.36
CA ALA A 7 8.00 36.17 -40.67
C ALA A 7 9.01 35.14 -41.19
N GLN A 8 9.52 34.23 -40.34
CA GLN A 8 10.37 33.12 -40.75
C GLN A 8 9.50 31.96 -41.25
N ARG A 9 10.02 31.10 -42.14
CA ARG A 9 9.30 29.95 -42.73
C ARG A 9 8.98 28.82 -41.73
N ILE A 10 9.08 29.08 -40.42
CA ILE A 10 8.91 28.08 -39.36
C ILE A 10 7.45 28.11 -38.90
N GLY A 11 6.76 26.98 -39.02
CA GLY A 11 5.38 26.85 -38.53
C GLY A 11 5.30 26.88 -36.99
N PRO A 12 4.15 27.28 -36.42
CA PRO A 12 3.97 27.42 -34.96
C PRO A 12 4.18 26.10 -34.21
N ARG A 13 3.85 24.97 -34.85
CA ARG A 13 4.09 23.62 -34.33
C ARG A 13 5.56 23.37 -34.04
N ILE A 14 6.40 23.53 -35.07
CA ILE A 14 7.84 23.23 -35.02
C ILE A 14 8.52 24.15 -34.01
N TRP A 15 8.15 25.43 -34.01
CA TRP A 15 8.74 26.40 -33.10
C TRP A 15 8.47 26.05 -31.63
N LEU A 16 7.20 25.83 -31.26
CA LEU A 16 6.86 25.54 -29.86
C LEU A 16 7.31 24.14 -29.44
N SER A 17 7.19 23.13 -30.32
CA SER A 17 7.64 21.77 -30.02
C SER A 17 9.16 21.71 -29.79
N ALA A 18 9.95 22.41 -30.61
CA ALA A 18 11.41 22.45 -30.45
C ALA A 18 11.79 23.10 -29.11
N ARG A 19 11.07 24.15 -28.70
CA ARG A 19 11.32 24.83 -27.42
C ARG A 19 11.00 23.94 -26.22
N ILE A 20 9.87 23.25 -26.24
CA ILE A 20 9.51 22.29 -25.18
C ILE A 20 10.48 21.11 -25.16
N ALA A 21 10.86 20.59 -26.33
CA ALA A 21 11.84 19.51 -26.44
C ALA A 21 13.21 19.92 -25.89
N ALA A 22 13.67 21.14 -26.16
CA ALA A 22 14.91 21.67 -25.61
C ALA A 22 14.87 21.75 -24.07
N ILE A 23 13.75 22.23 -23.50
CA ILE A 23 13.57 22.24 -22.04
C ILE A 23 13.62 20.81 -21.48
N GLY A 24 12.94 19.87 -22.13
CA GLY A 24 12.96 18.45 -21.74
C GLY A 24 14.36 17.83 -21.81
N LEU A 25 15.12 18.16 -22.84
CA LEU A 25 16.49 17.67 -23.04
C LEU A 25 17.45 18.12 -21.93
N TRP A 26 17.24 19.32 -21.36
CA TRP A 26 18.02 19.81 -20.22
C TRP A 26 17.50 19.29 -18.88
N MET A 27 16.18 19.17 -18.71
CA MET A 27 15.59 18.73 -17.44
C MET A 27 15.72 17.22 -17.20
N ALA A 28 15.62 16.39 -18.24
CA ALA A 28 15.75 14.94 -18.11
C ALA A 28 17.07 14.49 -17.46
N PRO A 29 18.27 14.91 -17.93
CA PRO A 29 19.52 14.51 -17.29
C PRO A 29 19.64 15.08 -15.88
N LEU A 30 19.11 16.27 -15.60
CA LEU A 30 19.11 16.84 -14.25
C LEU A 30 18.28 16.00 -13.28
N VAL A 31 17.10 15.56 -13.70
CA VAL A 31 16.22 14.67 -12.91
C VAL A 31 16.88 13.30 -12.71
N LEU A 32 17.52 12.74 -13.74
CA LEU A 32 18.21 11.46 -13.61
C LEU A 32 19.45 11.59 -12.69
N ALA A 33 20.21 12.67 -12.81
CA ALA A 33 21.37 12.92 -11.96
C ALA A 33 20.96 13.09 -10.49
N SER A 34 19.87 13.81 -10.20
CA SER A 34 19.37 13.96 -8.84
C SER A 34 18.86 12.64 -8.27
N LEU A 35 18.18 11.82 -9.08
CA LEU A 35 17.76 10.47 -8.69
C LEU A 35 18.98 9.59 -8.38
N ILE A 36 19.98 9.56 -9.25
CA ILE A 36 21.22 8.80 -9.04
C ILE A 36 21.92 9.26 -7.76
N LEU A 37 22.05 10.57 -7.54
CA LEU A 37 22.67 11.12 -6.34
C LEU A 37 21.92 10.67 -5.07
N ALA A 38 20.59 10.71 -5.08
CA ALA A 38 19.77 10.24 -3.97
C ALA A 38 19.94 8.74 -3.70
N LEU A 39 20.03 7.92 -4.76
CA LEU A 39 20.22 6.47 -4.65
C LEU A 39 21.62 6.11 -4.15
N CYS A 40 22.65 6.82 -4.60
CA CYS A 40 24.01 6.69 -4.10
C CYS A 40 24.09 7.06 -2.62
N TRP A 41 23.44 8.16 -2.22
CA TRP A 41 23.38 8.57 -0.81
C TRP A 41 22.64 7.53 0.05
N ALA A 42 21.57 6.93 -0.48
CA ALA A 42 20.83 5.86 0.20
C ALA A 42 21.60 4.53 0.29
N GLY A 43 22.76 4.38 -0.36
CA GLY A 43 23.58 3.18 -0.32
C GLY A 43 22.95 1.97 -1.03
N VAL A 44 22.16 2.21 -2.08
CA VAL A 44 21.46 1.14 -2.82
C VAL A 44 22.47 0.28 -3.59
N ASP A 45 22.37 -1.05 -3.45
CA ASP A 45 23.12 -1.98 -4.30
C ASP A 45 22.53 -1.97 -5.72
N ALA A 46 23.21 -1.23 -6.61
CA ALA A 46 22.79 -1.06 -7.99
C ALA A 46 22.75 -2.37 -8.80
N ARG A 47 23.57 -3.37 -8.44
CA ARG A 47 23.58 -4.66 -9.16
C ARG A 47 22.37 -5.49 -8.79
N ALA A 48 22.00 -5.49 -7.51
CA ALA A 48 20.85 -6.23 -7.02
C ALA A 48 19.51 -5.61 -7.43
N ALA A 49 19.44 -4.28 -7.55
CA ALA A 49 18.20 -3.53 -7.77
C ALA A 49 18.07 -2.89 -9.17
N TRP A 50 18.95 -3.22 -10.12
CA TRP A 50 18.95 -2.63 -11.47
C TRP A 50 17.57 -2.53 -12.14
N PRO A 51 16.71 -3.59 -12.15
CA PRO A 51 15.42 -3.46 -12.82
C PRO A 51 14.50 -2.44 -12.14
N GLU A 52 14.47 -2.38 -10.81
CA GLU A 52 13.70 -1.38 -10.08
C GLU A 52 14.25 0.04 -10.30
N LEU A 53 15.57 0.19 -10.37
CA LEU A 53 16.20 1.47 -10.69
C LEU A 53 15.85 1.96 -12.09
N ALA A 54 15.87 1.07 -13.09
CA ALA A 54 15.46 1.37 -14.45
C ALA A 54 13.96 1.76 -14.52
N ALA A 55 13.10 1.06 -13.78
CA ALA A 55 11.68 1.40 -13.69
C ALA A 55 11.44 2.75 -13.00
N ALA A 56 12.18 3.06 -11.93
CA ALA A 56 12.11 4.35 -11.25
C ALA A 56 12.55 5.51 -12.16
N ALA A 57 13.62 5.32 -12.94
CA ALA A 57 14.04 6.27 -13.96
C ALA A 57 12.96 6.47 -15.04
N ALA A 58 12.40 5.38 -15.57
CA ALA A 58 11.34 5.44 -16.59
C ALA A 58 10.08 6.17 -16.07
N LEU A 59 9.64 5.89 -14.84
CA LEU A 59 8.53 6.59 -14.19
C LEU A 59 8.81 8.08 -14.01
N SER A 60 10.04 8.44 -13.60
CA SER A 60 10.44 9.84 -13.40
C SER A 60 10.46 10.61 -14.71
N LEU A 61 10.94 9.99 -15.80
CA LEU A 61 10.91 10.57 -17.14
C LEU A 61 9.49 10.67 -17.71
N ALA A 62 8.64 9.66 -17.50
CA ALA A 62 7.24 9.72 -17.92
C ALA A 62 6.47 10.83 -17.17
N TYR A 63 6.71 10.98 -15.87
CA TYR A 63 6.16 12.06 -15.06
C TYR A 63 6.65 13.45 -15.53
N LEU A 64 7.95 13.59 -15.84
CA LEU A 64 8.48 14.82 -16.44
C LEU A 64 7.81 15.10 -17.80
N GLY A 65 7.68 14.09 -18.65
CA GLY A 65 7.01 14.16 -19.95
C GLY A 65 5.56 14.63 -19.83
N LEU A 66 4.84 14.19 -18.81
CA LEU A 66 3.48 14.65 -18.53
C LEU A 66 3.44 16.16 -18.25
N TRP A 67 4.30 16.67 -17.37
CA TRP A 67 4.32 18.10 -17.05
C TRP A 67 4.74 18.95 -18.25
N LEU A 68 5.69 18.46 -19.06
CA LEU A 68 6.04 19.10 -20.33
C LEU A 68 4.85 19.11 -21.29
N ALA A 69 4.06 18.03 -21.37
CA ALA A 69 2.86 17.97 -22.20
C ALA A 69 1.75 18.93 -21.72
N LEU A 70 1.56 19.08 -20.41
CA LEU A 70 0.65 20.06 -19.82
C LEU A 70 1.11 21.50 -20.11
N ALA A 71 2.39 21.79 -19.91
CA ALA A 71 2.98 23.08 -20.26
C ALA A 71 2.81 23.39 -21.75
N PHE A 72 3.11 22.41 -22.61
CA PHE A 72 2.93 22.52 -24.05
C PHE A 72 1.48 22.83 -24.40
N LEU A 73 0.53 22.19 -23.74
CA LEU A 73 -0.88 22.41 -24.01
C LEU A 73 -1.36 23.80 -23.59
N VAL A 74 -0.96 24.28 -22.41
CA VAL A 74 -1.29 25.65 -21.96
C VAL A 74 -0.70 26.68 -22.91
N LEU A 75 0.57 26.50 -23.29
CA LEU A 75 1.27 27.41 -24.19
C LEU A 75 0.71 27.39 -25.62
N ALA A 76 0.11 26.28 -26.05
CA ALA A 76 -0.54 26.18 -27.36
C ALA A 76 -1.77 27.11 -27.52
N ALA A 77 -2.30 27.65 -26.42
CA ALA A 77 -3.37 28.66 -26.45
C ALA A 77 -2.86 30.11 -26.58
N TRP A 78 -1.53 30.30 -26.68
CA TRP A 78 -0.88 31.63 -26.76
C TRP A 78 -1.29 32.63 -25.65
N PRO A 79 -1.35 32.22 -24.37
CA PRO A 79 -1.62 33.17 -23.29
C PRO A 79 -0.48 34.18 -23.12
N SER A 80 -0.77 35.29 -22.44
CA SER A 80 0.28 36.17 -21.91
C SER A 80 1.18 35.39 -20.94
N ALA A 81 2.41 35.87 -20.71
CA ALA A 81 3.35 35.21 -19.79
C ALA A 81 2.75 35.03 -18.38
N ALA A 82 2.08 36.07 -17.87
CA ALA A 82 1.37 36.01 -16.58
C ALA A 82 0.22 34.98 -16.62
N GLY A 83 -0.55 34.93 -17.72
CA GLY A 83 -1.62 33.95 -17.89
C GLY A 83 -1.13 32.51 -17.95
N ALA A 84 0.01 32.27 -18.62
CA ALA A 84 0.65 30.95 -18.67
C ALA A 84 1.08 30.47 -17.29
N VAL A 85 1.81 31.32 -16.55
CA VAL A 85 2.28 31.00 -15.20
C VAL A 85 1.10 30.76 -14.26
N GLY A 86 0.12 31.66 -14.24
CA GLY A 86 -1.08 31.51 -13.42
C GLY A 86 -1.85 30.22 -13.71
N SER A 87 -2.02 29.89 -14.99
CA SER A 87 -2.70 28.65 -15.41
C SER A 87 -1.94 27.39 -14.99
N LEU A 88 -0.61 27.38 -15.15
CA LEU A 88 0.20 26.23 -14.75
C LEU A 88 0.26 26.04 -13.24
N VAL A 89 0.35 27.13 -12.47
CA VAL A 89 0.30 27.06 -11.00
C VAL A 89 -1.07 26.59 -10.52
N ALA A 90 -2.16 27.11 -11.09
CA ALA A 90 -3.51 26.68 -10.75
C ALA A 90 -3.74 25.19 -11.08
N LEU A 91 -3.28 24.74 -12.25
CA LEU A 91 -3.36 23.35 -12.66
C LEU A 91 -2.53 22.44 -11.75
N TRP A 92 -1.29 22.85 -11.44
CA TRP A 92 -0.44 22.13 -10.50
C TRP A 92 -1.10 22.02 -9.13
N ALA A 93 -1.62 23.11 -8.57
CA ALA A 93 -2.30 23.09 -7.28
C ALA A 93 -3.54 22.19 -7.29
N ALA A 94 -4.36 22.24 -8.35
CA ALA A 94 -5.52 21.38 -8.50
C ALA A 94 -5.13 19.90 -8.52
N LEU A 95 -4.14 19.51 -9.32
CA LEU A 95 -3.72 18.11 -9.48
C LEU A 95 -2.89 17.58 -8.30
N ALA A 96 -2.01 18.42 -7.74
CA ALA A 96 -1.05 18.02 -6.70
C ALA A 96 -1.57 18.20 -5.27
N ILE A 97 -2.57 19.05 -5.05
CA ILE A 97 -3.13 19.34 -3.72
C ILE A 97 -4.64 19.10 -3.69
N GLY A 98 -5.37 19.68 -4.64
CA GLY A 98 -6.84 19.60 -4.70
C GLY A 98 -7.36 18.17 -4.82
N VAL A 99 -6.86 17.41 -5.79
CA VAL A 99 -7.26 16.00 -6.00
C VAL A 99 -6.93 15.12 -4.78
N PRO A 100 -5.71 15.13 -4.21
CA PRO A 100 -5.40 14.39 -2.98
C PRO A 100 -6.34 14.73 -1.82
N LEU A 101 -6.60 16.03 -1.60
CA LEU A 101 -7.43 16.49 -0.49
C LEU A 101 -8.90 16.04 -0.66
N ALA A 102 -9.42 16.14 -1.89
CA ALA A 102 -10.76 15.68 -2.22
C ALA A 102 -10.89 14.15 -2.07
N ALA A 103 -9.89 13.39 -2.52
CA ALA A 103 -9.87 11.94 -2.38
C ALA A 103 -9.83 11.50 -0.90
N ASP A 104 -9.02 12.18 -0.08
CA ASP A 104 -8.91 11.93 1.35
C ASP A 104 -10.20 12.29 2.11
N ALA A 105 -10.84 13.42 1.77
CA ALA A 105 -12.15 13.79 2.30
C ALA A 105 -13.24 12.76 1.92
N TYR A 106 -13.26 12.32 0.65
CA TYR A 106 -14.16 11.27 0.18
C TYR A 106 -13.90 9.94 0.91
N ALA A 107 -12.63 9.56 1.07
CA ALA A 107 -12.25 8.32 1.74
C ALA A 107 -12.65 8.32 3.22
N ARG A 108 -12.52 9.46 3.92
CA ARG A 108 -12.95 9.60 5.32
C ARG A 108 -14.45 9.47 5.51
N THR A 109 -15.24 10.06 4.62
CA THR A 109 -16.70 10.06 4.70
C THR A 109 -17.30 8.72 4.29
N ARG A 110 -16.80 8.11 3.21
CA ARG A 110 -17.32 6.84 2.68
C ARG A 110 -16.84 5.61 3.46
N TYR A 111 -15.65 5.69 4.04
CA TYR A 111 -14.99 4.60 4.76
C TYR A 111 -14.50 5.10 6.13
N PRO A 112 -15.43 5.28 7.09
CA PRO A 112 -15.07 5.68 8.45
C PRO A 112 -14.23 4.57 9.09
N MET A 113 -13.07 4.94 9.64
CA MET A 113 -12.20 4.01 10.35
C MET A 113 -12.44 4.17 11.85
N PRO A 114 -12.65 3.08 12.62
CA PRO A 114 -12.76 3.16 14.07
C PRO A 114 -11.55 3.88 14.68
N SER A 115 -11.79 4.73 15.69
CA SER A 115 -10.70 5.42 16.38
C SER A 115 -9.81 4.42 17.11
N ALA A 116 -8.54 4.79 17.31
CA ALA A 116 -7.60 3.96 18.09
C ALA A 116 -8.12 3.71 19.51
N THR A 117 -8.77 4.70 20.12
CA THR A 117 -9.38 4.59 21.44
C THR A 117 -10.55 3.61 21.47
N ALA A 118 -11.44 3.66 20.47
CA ALA A 118 -12.55 2.71 20.35
C ALA A 118 -12.06 1.27 20.19
N LEU A 119 -10.92 1.07 19.51
CA LEU A 119 -10.32 -0.26 19.36
C LEU A 119 -9.79 -0.80 20.69
N VAL A 120 -9.01 0.00 21.41
CA VAL A 120 -8.47 -0.39 22.73
C VAL A 120 -9.61 -0.69 23.70
N ASP A 121 -10.65 0.13 23.69
CA ASP A 121 -11.83 -0.07 24.53
C ASP A 121 -12.61 -1.33 24.16
N ALA A 122 -12.83 -1.60 22.87
CA ALA A 122 -13.47 -2.83 22.41
C ALA A 122 -12.66 -4.08 22.80
N GLN A 123 -11.33 -4.03 22.69
CA GLN A 123 -10.46 -5.12 23.10
C GLN A 123 -10.49 -5.35 24.61
N ARG A 124 -10.49 -4.26 25.41
CA ARG A 124 -10.64 -4.34 26.87
C ARG A 124 -11.97 -4.96 27.27
N ARG A 125 -13.08 -4.44 26.76
CA ARG A 125 -14.43 -4.98 27.03
C ARG A 125 -14.55 -6.44 26.59
N GLY A 126 -13.93 -6.81 25.47
CA GLY A 126 -13.83 -8.19 25.01
C GLY A 126 -13.11 -9.08 26.02
N ASN A 127 -11.94 -8.66 26.49
CA ASN A 127 -11.17 -9.38 27.50
C ASN A 127 -11.92 -9.52 28.83
N ASP A 128 -12.57 -8.46 29.32
CA ASP A 128 -13.33 -8.50 30.56
C ASP A 128 -14.53 -9.46 30.46
N ALA A 129 -15.23 -9.44 29.32
CA ALA A 129 -16.35 -10.36 29.06
C ALA A 129 -15.89 -11.83 28.96
N ILE A 130 -14.71 -12.09 28.40
CA ILE A 130 -14.10 -13.43 28.35
C ILE A 130 -13.67 -13.88 29.75
N ALA A 131 -13.07 -12.98 30.54
CA ALA A 131 -12.63 -13.27 31.89
C ALA A 131 -13.81 -13.64 32.80
N ALA A 132 -14.94 -12.91 32.69
CA ALA A 132 -16.16 -13.17 33.44
C ALA A 132 -16.83 -14.51 33.10
N GLN A 133 -16.67 -15.00 31.87
CA GLN A 133 -17.33 -16.22 31.37
C GLN A 133 -16.36 -17.39 31.13
N ARG A 134 -15.13 -17.30 31.66
CA ARG A 134 -14.02 -18.21 31.31
C ARG A 134 -14.35 -19.69 31.47
N ASP A 135 -15.04 -20.06 32.55
CA ASP A 135 -15.33 -21.45 32.88
C ASP A 135 -16.47 -21.99 32.02
N ALA A 136 -17.48 -21.15 31.72
CA ALA A 136 -18.56 -21.48 30.79
C ALA A 136 -18.04 -21.66 29.35
N ILE A 137 -17.11 -20.80 28.90
CA ILE A 137 -16.48 -20.91 27.58
C ILE A 137 -15.68 -22.22 27.48
N ALA A 138 -14.89 -22.55 28.51
CA ALA A 138 -14.13 -23.80 28.54
C ALA A 138 -15.05 -25.02 28.59
N ALA A 139 -16.08 -25.04 29.44
CA ALA A 139 -17.04 -26.14 29.54
C ALA A 139 -17.78 -26.36 28.20
N ALA A 140 -18.22 -25.29 27.53
CA ALA A 140 -18.85 -25.38 26.21
C ALA A 140 -17.88 -25.89 25.13
N ALA A 141 -16.57 -25.65 25.27
CA ALA A 141 -15.57 -26.22 24.37
C ALA A 141 -15.38 -27.73 24.60
N PHE A 142 -15.41 -28.19 25.85
CA PHE A 142 -15.32 -29.62 26.20
C PHE A 142 -16.53 -30.40 25.67
N ALA A 143 -17.74 -29.85 25.85
CA ALA A 143 -18.97 -30.48 25.38
C ALA A 143 -19.02 -30.69 23.85
N ARG A 144 -18.32 -29.84 23.08
CA ARG A 144 -18.26 -29.93 21.61
C ARG A 144 -17.19 -30.90 21.08
N ARG A 145 -16.38 -31.49 21.95
CA ARG A 145 -15.21 -32.30 21.58
C ARG A 145 -15.25 -33.68 22.22
N SER A 146 -15.47 -34.70 21.40
CA SER A 146 -15.58 -36.10 21.85
C SER A 146 -14.38 -36.60 22.66
N ASP A 147 -13.18 -36.07 22.39
CA ASP A 147 -11.95 -36.43 23.09
C ASP A 147 -11.77 -35.79 24.47
N LEU A 148 -12.60 -34.80 24.82
CA LEU A 148 -12.56 -34.09 26.11
C LEU A 148 -13.79 -34.30 26.99
N ILE A 149 -14.87 -34.92 26.47
CA ILE A 149 -16.13 -35.15 27.21
C ILE A 149 -15.88 -35.86 28.55
N GLY A 150 -15.02 -36.89 28.58
CA GLY A 150 -14.68 -37.64 29.79
C GLY A 150 -13.79 -36.88 30.80
N ALA A 151 -13.37 -35.66 30.48
CA ALA A 151 -12.53 -34.82 31.34
C ALA A 151 -13.26 -33.53 31.80
N SER A 152 -14.59 -33.46 31.66
CA SER A 152 -15.40 -32.28 31.99
C SER A 152 -15.21 -31.79 33.43
N ASP A 153 -14.98 -32.71 34.37
CA ASP A 153 -14.73 -32.38 35.79
C ASP A 153 -13.42 -31.60 36.00
N ARG A 154 -12.51 -31.62 35.01
CA ARG A 154 -11.20 -30.94 35.07
C ARG A 154 -11.24 -29.49 34.57
N VAL A 155 -12.37 -28.98 34.10
CA VAL A 155 -12.49 -27.61 33.54
C VAL A 155 -12.05 -26.54 34.56
N GLY A 156 -12.44 -26.69 35.83
CA GLY A 156 -12.09 -25.73 36.89
C GLY A 156 -10.60 -25.75 37.28
N SER A 157 -9.93 -26.89 37.12
CA SER A 157 -8.53 -27.09 37.53
C SER A 157 -7.50 -26.88 36.42
N LEU A 158 -7.94 -26.40 35.24
CA LEU A 158 -7.03 -26.04 34.15
C LEU A 158 -6.07 -24.93 34.57
N ASP A 159 -4.79 -25.11 34.21
CA ASP A 159 -3.80 -24.05 34.33
C ASP A 159 -4.11 -22.89 33.37
N TYR A 160 -3.50 -21.73 33.63
CA TYR A 160 -3.76 -20.53 32.85
C TYR A 160 -3.44 -20.70 31.36
N ALA A 161 -2.31 -21.34 31.03
CA ALA A 161 -1.86 -21.54 29.66
C ALA A 161 -2.79 -22.45 28.86
N THR A 162 -3.22 -23.59 29.44
CA THR A 162 -4.17 -24.51 28.80
C THR A 162 -5.53 -23.84 28.65
N ARG A 163 -6.00 -23.10 29.65
CA ARG A 163 -7.27 -22.36 29.57
C ARG A 163 -7.24 -21.34 28.43
N MET A 164 -6.11 -20.65 28.22
CA MET A 164 -5.96 -19.66 27.16
C MET A 164 -6.14 -20.24 25.75
N THR A 165 -5.86 -21.54 25.54
CA THR A 165 -6.12 -22.22 24.26
C THR A 165 -7.59 -22.24 23.85
N PHE A 166 -8.51 -22.10 24.80
CA PHE A 166 -9.95 -22.00 24.56
C PHE A 166 -10.46 -20.56 24.55
N LEU A 167 -9.88 -19.69 25.38
CA LEU A 167 -10.32 -18.30 25.51
C LEU A 167 -9.87 -17.41 24.35
N ALA A 168 -8.65 -17.58 23.86
CA ALA A 168 -8.10 -16.73 22.78
C ALA A 168 -8.88 -16.84 21.46
N PRO A 169 -9.27 -18.03 20.96
CA PRO A 169 -10.14 -18.16 19.78
C PRO A 169 -11.53 -17.52 19.98
N GLU A 170 -12.08 -17.56 21.19
CA GLU A 170 -13.40 -16.98 21.47
C GLU A 170 -13.33 -15.45 21.49
N LEU A 171 -12.26 -14.87 22.04
CA LEU A 171 -12.01 -13.42 21.97
C LEU A 171 -11.92 -12.95 20.51
N GLU A 172 -11.13 -13.62 19.69
CA GLU A 172 -10.97 -13.32 18.26
C GLU A 172 -12.31 -13.42 17.52
N ARG A 173 -13.12 -14.45 17.82
CA ARG A 173 -14.47 -14.58 17.27
C ARG A 173 -15.35 -13.38 17.63
N ARG A 174 -15.31 -12.92 18.89
CA ARG A 174 -16.08 -11.76 19.34
C ARG A 174 -15.61 -10.45 18.68
N LEU A 175 -14.30 -10.32 18.41
CA LEU A 175 -13.71 -9.14 17.76
C LEU A 175 -13.76 -9.18 16.22
N SER A 176 -14.01 -10.34 15.62
CA SER A 176 -13.99 -10.55 14.16
C SER A 176 -14.83 -9.55 13.36
N ARG A 177 -16.00 -9.15 13.85
CA ARG A 177 -16.85 -8.15 13.18
C ARG A 177 -16.19 -6.77 13.13
N LEU A 178 -15.56 -6.34 14.22
CA LEU A 178 -14.85 -5.06 14.29
C LEU A 178 -13.62 -5.08 13.38
N GLU A 179 -12.88 -6.18 13.38
CA GLU A 179 -11.73 -6.38 12.50
C GLU A 179 -12.14 -6.38 11.03
N ALA A 180 -13.24 -7.06 10.67
CA ALA A 180 -13.79 -7.06 9.32
C ALA A 180 -14.22 -5.66 8.86
N GLN A 181 -14.90 -4.89 9.72
CA GLN A 181 -15.27 -3.49 9.43
C GLN A 181 -14.03 -2.62 9.19
N ARG A 182 -13.01 -2.76 10.04
CA ARG A 182 -11.74 -2.03 9.90
C ARG A 182 -11.02 -2.41 8.61
N GLN A 183 -10.99 -3.69 8.27
CA GLN A 183 -10.37 -4.17 7.04
C GLN A 183 -11.10 -3.63 5.81
N ALA A 184 -12.44 -3.70 5.78
CA ALA A 184 -13.25 -3.12 4.73
C ALA A 184 -13.01 -1.60 4.57
N ALA A 185 -12.91 -0.86 5.67
CA ALA A 185 -12.60 0.57 5.62
C ALA A 185 -11.19 0.84 5.06
N ARG A 186 -10.18 0.06 5.48
CA ARG A 186 -8.80 0.17 4.95
C ARG A 186 -8.73 -0.15 3.45
N ASP A 187 -9.50 -1.12 2.98
CA ASP A 187 -9.55 -1.51 1.57
C ASP A 187 -10.26 -0.46 0.73
N GLY A 188 -11.40 0.07 1.21
CA GLY A 188 -12.09 1.19 0.56
C GLY A 188 -11.23 2.45 0.44
N ARG A 189 -10.50 2.81 1.50
CA ARG A 189 -9.55 3.95 1.46
C ARG A 189 -8.39 3.71 0.49
N ALA A 190 -7.88 2.48 0.41
CA ALA A 190 -6.83 2.14 -0.55
C ALA A 190 -7.32 2.24 -1.99
N GLN A 191 -8.55 1.79 -2.27
CA GLN A 191 -9.17 1.93 -3.59
C GLN A 191 -9.38 3.40 -3.97
N ALA A 192 -9.88 4.23 -3.05
CA ALA A 192 -10.02 5.66 -3.28
C ALA A 192 -8.68 6.34 -3.58
N SER A 193 -7.63 5.99 -2.83
CA SER A 193 -6.27 6.49 -3.06
C SER A 193 -5.70 6.01 -4.41
N ALA A 194 -5.93 4.74 -4.77
CA ALA A 194 -5.51 4.19 -6.06
C ALA A 194 -6.21 4.88 -7.24
N PHE A 195 -7.50 5.20 -7.12
CA PHE A 195 -8.22 5.98 -8.13
C PHE A 195 -7.68 7.41 -8.22
N ALA A 196 -7.48 8.06 -7.08
CA ALA A 196 -6.93 9.42 -7.02
C ALA A 196 -5.51 9.50 -7.61
N ALA A 197 -4.72 8.44 -7.49
CA ALA A 197 -3.39 8.33 -8.09
C ALA A 197 -3.39 8.40 -9.63
N TYR A 198 -4.49 8.03 -10.30
CA TYR A 198 -4.63 8.23 -11.74
C TYR A 198 -4.97 9.68 -12.10
N LEU A 199 -5.70 10.39 -11.25
CA LEU A 199 -6.06 11.79 -11.48
C LEU A 199 -4.97 12.77 -11.01
N SER A 200 -4.19 12.38 -10.00
CA SER A 200 -3.10 13.16 -9.41
C SER A 200 -1.76 12.51 -9.79
N PRO A 201 -1.07 13.03 -10.82
CA PRO A 201 0.22 12.49 -11.23
C PRO A 201 1.26 12.41 -10.10
N PRO A 202 1.36 13.40 -9.17
CA PRO A 202 2.27 13.30 -8.04
C PRO A 202 1.97 12.11 -7.13
N LEU A 203 0.69 11.87 -6.78
CA LEU A 203 0.30 10.71 -5.98
C LEU A 203 0.59 9.39 -6.71
N GLY A 204 0.33 9.33 -8.01
CA GLY A 204 0.63 8.17 -8.85
C GLY A 204 2.11 7.83 -8.87
N LEU A 205 2.97 8.83 -9.09
CA LEU A 205 4.43 8.66 -9.05
C LEU A 205 4.89 8.20 -7.67
N GLN A 206 4.44 8.87 -6.59
CA GLN A 206 4.83 8.52 -5.22
C GLN A 206 4.43 7.07 -4.88
N SER A 207 3.22 6.66 -5.24
CA SER A 207 2.74 5.28 -5.02
C SER A 207 3.55 4.26 -5.81
N ALA A 208 3.87 4.53 -7.07
CA ALA A 208 4.66 3.63 -7.91
C ALA A 208 6.11 3.51 -7.39
N LEU A 209 6.74 4.61 -6.99
CA LEU A 209 8.08 4.59 -6.40
C LEU A 209 8.10 3.85 -5.04
N ALA A 210 7.08 4.04 -4.20
CA ALA A 210 6.95 3.31 -2.94
C ALA A 210 6.79 1.79 -3.16
N GLN A 211 6.07 1.38 -4.21
CA GLN A 211 5.93 -0.03 -4.58
C GLN A 211 7.24 -0.65 -5.06
N LEU A 212 8.05 0.09 -5.83
CA LEU A 212 9.39 -0.36 -6.24
C LEU A 212 10.33 -0.48 -5.04
N ALA A 213 10.29 0.49 -4.13
CA ALA A 213 11.09 0.47 -2.91
C ALA A 213 10.63 -0.56 -1.87
N GLY A 214 9.43 -1.15 -2.04
CA GLY A 214 8.84 -2.05 -1.05
C GLY A 214 8.50 -1.36 0.27
N THR A 215 8.19 -0.05 0.22
CA THR A 215 7.77 0.76 1.37
C THR A 215 6.28 1.12 1.31
N ASP A 216 5.55 0.51 0.38
CA ASP A 216 4.13 0.73 0.19
C ASP A 216 3.26 0.05 1.28
N ALA A 217 2.06 0.59 1.46
CA ALA A 217 1.11 0.07 2.44
C ALA A 217 0.61 -1.35 2.11
N GLN A 218 0.59 -1.76 0.84
CA GLN A 218 0.14 -3.09 0.42
C GLN A 218 1.16 -4.18 0.80
N ARG A 219 2.47 -3.89 0.78
CA ARG A 219 3.48 -4.79 1.33
C ARG A 219 3.29 -5.01 2.83
N HIS A 220 3.09 -3.93 3.59
CA HIS A 220 2.81 -4.05 5.03
C HIS A 220 1.57 -4.90 5.32
N ARG A 221 0.47 -4.70 4.56
CA ARG A 221 -0.75 -5.52 4.67
C ARG A 221 -0.52 -7.00 4.35
N ARG A 222 0.29 -7.29 3.32
CA ARG A 222 0.66 -8.67 2.98
C ARG A 222 1.45 -9.32 4.12
N PHE A 223 2.40 -8.59 4.71
CA PHE A 223 3.11 -9.05 5.89
C PHE A 223 2.16 -9.33 7.06
N GLU A 224 1.28 -8.39 7.41
CA GLU A 224 0.27 -8.59 8.48
C GLU A 224 -0.58 -9.86 8.23
N THR A 225 -1.00 -10.07 6.98
CA THR A 225 -1.83 -11.23 6.60
C THR A 225 -1.06 -12.53 6.72
N GLN A 226 0.15 -12.59 6.17
CA GLN A 226 0.99 -13.77 6.26
C GLN A 226 1.28 -14.11 7.74
N VAL A 227 1.57 -13.10 8.59
CA VAL A 227 1.83 -13.32 10.02
C VAL A 227 0.61 -13.88 10.74
N ARG A 228 -0.61 -13.37 10.43
CA ARG A 228 -1.86 -13.95 10.96
C ARG A 228 -2.01 -15.42 10.56
N ASP A 229 -1.80 -15.75 9.28
CA ASP A 229 -1.90 -17.12 8.78
C ASP A 229 -0.87 -18.04 9.47
N TYR A 230 0.33 -17.53 9.72
CA TYR A 230 1.36 -18.27 10.45
C TYR A 230 1.02 -18.47 11.92
N GLN A 231 0.52 -17.42 12.59
CA GLN A 231 0.02 -17.54 13.96
C GLN A 231 -1.10 -18.58 14.06
N GLN A 232 -1.98 -18.65 13.06
CA GLN A 232 -3.02 -19.68 13.00
C GLN A 232 -2.42 -21.08 12.85
N ARG A 233 -1.46 -21.28 11.94
CA ARG A 233 -0.75 -22.58 11.80
C ARG A 233 -0.04 -23.00 13.09
N LEU A 234 0.55 -22.06 13.82
CA LEU A 234 1.15 -22.34 15.13
C LEU A 234 0.08 -22.78 16.14
N ARG A 235 -1.07 -22.10 16.19
CA ARG A 235 -2.17 -22.47 17.09
C ARG A 235 -2.74 -23.85 16.75
N ASP A 236 -2.97 -24.12 15.48
CA ASP A 236 -3.46 -25.42 15.00
C ASP A 236 -2.48 -26.55 15.33
N TRP A 237 -1.18 -26.24 15.42
CA TRP A 237 -0.16 -27.20 15.83
C TRP A 237 -0.07 -27.37 17.36
N PHE A 238 -0.04 -26.29 18.13
CA PHE A 238 0.17 -26.32 19.59
C PHE A 238 -1.10 -26.62 20.39
N TYR A 239 -2.25 -26.03 20.04
CA TYR A 239 -3.45 -26.12 20.87
C TYR A 239 -3.96 -27.55 21.02
N PRO A 240 -4.07 -28.37 19.95
CA PRO A 240 -4.51 -29.76 20.11
C PRO A 240 -3.55 -30.57 20.99
N ARG A 241 -2.24 -30.34 20.88
CA ARG A 241 -1.21 -31.02 21.69
C ARG A 241 -1.34 -30.66 23.17
N ILE A 242 -1.49 -29.38 23.49
CA ILE A 242 -1.73 -28.89 24.86
C ILE A 242 -3.02 -29.49 25.42
N GLN A 243 -4.10 -29.46 24.63
CA GLN A 243 -5.41 -29.92 25.07
C GLN A 243 -5.48 -31.45 25.27
N ARG A 244 -4.73 -32.26 24.52
CA ARG A 244 -4.63 -33.72 24.77
C ARG A 244 -4.10 -34.05 26.17
N GLN A 245 -3.26 -33.18 26.75
CA GLN A 245 -2.74 -33.35 28.11
C GLN A 245 -3.82 -33.22 29.19
N ILE A 246 -4.99 -32.66 28.85
CA ILE A 246 -6.15 -32.59 29.75
C ILE A 246 -6.71 -33.99 29.97
N ALA A 247 -6.85 -34.79 28.90
CA ALA A 247 -7.38 -36.14 28.96
C ALA A 247 -6.33 -37.16 29.41
N ALA A 248 -5.14 -37.11 28.80
CA ALA A 248 -4.01 -38.01 29.06
C ALA A 248 -2.75 -37.21 29.45
N PRO A 249 -2.59 -36.85 30.74
CA PRO A 249 -1.44 -36.08 31.20
C PRO A 249 -0.15 -36.91 31.09
N THR A 250 0.88 -36.33 30.50
CA THR A 250 2.22 -36.93 30.47
C THR A 250 2.85 -36.84 31.86
N PRO A 251 3.55 -37.89 32.34
CA PRO A 251 4.28 -37.83 33.60
C PRO A 251 5.26 -36.65 33.62
N ARG A 252 5.21 -35.87 34.69
CA ARG A 252 6.06 -34.69 34.87
C ARG A 252 7.36 -35.09 35.57
N PRO A 253 8.56 -34.86 34.99
CA PRO A 253 9.82 -35.07 35.69
C PRO A 253 9.91 -34.17 36.93
N ALA A 254 10.49 -34.68 38.02
CA ALA A 254 10.57 -33.98 39.31
C ALA A 254 11.26 -32.59 39.22
N GLN A 255 12.17 -32.40 38.26
CA GLN A 255 12.91 -31.15 38.06
C GLN A 255 12.35 -30.26 36.92
N SER A 256 11.28 -30.70 36.24
CA SER A 256 10.71 -29.94 35.13
C SER A 256 9.54 -29.07 35.59
N ARG A 257 9.49 -27.82 35.12
CA ARG A 257 8.29 -26.97 35.20
C ARG A 257 7.28 -27.28 34.08
N GLY A 258 7.74 -27.86 32.97
CA GLY A 258 6.93 -28.17 31.80
C GLY A 258 6.29 -29.56 31.88
N ARG A 259 5.01 -29.65 31.50
CA ARG A 259 4.29 -30.92 31.28
C ARG A 259 4.58 -31.56 29.92
N GLN A 260 5.11 -30.79 28.97
CA GLN A 260 5.47 -31.27 27.63
C GLN A 260 6.97 -31.17 27.42
N ASN A 261 7.58 -32.28 27.01
CA ASN A 261 8.91 -32.29 26.42
C ASN A 261 8.74 -32.32 24.90
N PHE A 262 9.27 -31.32 24.20
CA PHE A 262 9.16 -31.23 22.75
C PHE A 262 10.33 -31.99 22.13
N GLY A 263 10.13 -33.23 21.68
CA GLY A 263 11.15 -33.96 20.93
C GLY A 263 11.15 -33.63 19.42
N GLU A 264 10.02 -33.09 18.92
CA GLU A 264 9.76 -32.86 17.50
C GLU A 264 9.95 -31.38 17.11
N TYR A 265 11.11 -30.79 17.44
CA TYR A 265 11.39 -29.39 17.11
C TYR A 265 11.29 -29.10 15.61
N ASP A 266 11.74 -30.05 14.79
CA ASP A 266 11.71 -29.93 13.32
C ASP A 266 10.30 -29.96 12.73
N ALA A 267 9.31 -30.43 13.50
CA ALA A 267 7.92 -30.48 13.07
C ALA A 267 7.14 -29.19 13.39
N ILE A 268 7.75 -28.24 14.10
CA ILE A 268 7.12 -26.95 14.40
C ILE A 268 7.02 -26.16 13.09
N PRO A 269 5.82 -25.65 12.72
CA PRO A 269 5.67 -24.85 11.52
C PRO A 269 6.67 -23.69 11.51
N ALA A 270 7.52 -23.63 10.50
CA ALA A 270 8.45 -22.53 10.32
C ALA A 270 7.80 -21.36 9.56
N TRP A 271 8.23 -20.15 9.89
CA TRP A 271 7.86 -18.98 9.13
C TRP A 271 8.58 -18.98 7.77
N ALA A 272 7.80 -18.92 6.69
CA ALA A 272 8.29 -18.73 5.34
C ALA A 272 7.55 -17.54 4.73
N GLY A 273 7.99 -16.33 5.09
CA GLY A 273 7.45 -15.10 4.53
C GLY A 273 7.73 -15.03 3.03
N ARG A 274 6.72 -14.70 2.23
CA ARG A 274 6.86 -14.53 0.78
C ARG A 274 6.81 -13.06 0.43
N GLU A 275 7.93 -12.54 -0.06
CA GLU A 275 8.00 -11.22 -0.66
C GLU A 275 7.78 -11.33 -2.17
N PRO A 276 7.15 -10.32 -2.81
CA PRO A 276 7.07 -10.29 -4.26
C PRO A 276 8.49 -10.24 -4.83
N GLY A 277 8.75 -11.05 -5.86
CA GLY A 277 9.98 -10.90 -6.63
C GLY A 277 10.02 -9.57 -7.38
N SER A 278 11.20 -9.19 -7.88
CA SER A 278 11.39 -7.98 -8.69
C SER A 278 10.39 -7.88 -9.83
N GLU A 279 10.14 -8.98 -10.55
CA GLU A 279 9.19 -9.01 -11.66
C GLU A 279 7.77 -8.58 -11.24
N ALA A 280 7.29 -9.03 -10.08
CA ALA A 280 5.96 -8.65 -9.60
C ALA A 280 5.89 -7.15 -9.24
N ARG A 281 6.98 -6.58 -8.68
CA ARG A 281 7.07 -5.14 -8.41
C ARG A 281 7.07 -4.32 -9.70
N LEU A 282 7.80 -4.76 -10.72
CA LEU A 282 7.84 -4.11 -12.04
C LEU A 282 6.46 -4.13 -12.70
N ARG A 283 5.80 -5.29 -12.73
CA ARG A 283 4.44 -5.43 -13.30
C ARG A 283 3.43 -4.53 -12.58
N ALA A 284 3.57 -4.34 -11.27
CA ALA A 284 2.67 -3.50 -10.49
C ALA A 284 2.74 -2.01 -10.87
N VAL A 285 3.90 -1.53 -11.36
CA VAL A 285 4.06 -0.12 -11.75
C VAL A 285 3.84 0.14 -13.24
N LEU A 286 3.77 -0.90 -14.08
CA LEU A 286 3.50 -0.75 -15.53
C LEU A 286 2.22 0.04 -15.82
N PRO A 287 1.08 -0.16 -15.14
CA PRO A 287 -0.13 0.63 -15.40
C PRO A 287 0.08 2.12 -15.16
N ALA A 288 0.81 2.49 -14.11
CA ALA A 288 1.12 3.89 -13.81
C ALA A 288 2.04 4.50 -14.88
N LEU A 289 3.07 3.76 -15.30
CA LEU A 289 3.98 4.18 -16.37
C LEU A 289 3.22 4.40 -17.69
N LEU A 290 2.41 3.42 -18.10
CA LEU A 290 1.61 3.48 -19.32
C LEU A 290 0.59 4.63 -19.25
N TRP A 291 -0.06 4.82 -18.10
CA TRP A 291 -1.00 5.92 -17.91
C TRP A 291 -0.34 7.29 -18.09
N LEU A 292 0.80 7.52 -17.44
CA LEU A 292 1.56 8.77 -17.58
C LEU A 292 1.99 9.00 -19.03
N ALA A 293 2.51 7.96 -19.69
CA ALA A 293 2.95 8.05 -21.07
C ALA A 293 1.80 8.32 -22.05
N LEU A 294 0.68 7.61 -21.91
CA LEU A 294 -0.51 7.79 -22.75
C LEU A 294 -1.15 9.17 -22.55
N LEU A 295 -1.24 9.63 -21.30
CA LEU A 295 -1.78 10.95 -21.00
C LEU A 295 -0.88 12.05 -21.56
N ALA A 296 0.45 11.93 -21.40
CA ALA A 296 1.41 12.86 -22.00
C ALA A 296 1.31 12.89 -23.53
N ALA A 297 1.17 11.72 -24.18
CA ALA A 297 1.00 11.62 -25.63
C ALA A 297 -0.32 12.25 -26.09
N ALA A 298 -1.43 11.99 -25.39
CA ALA A 298 -2.75 12.56 -25.71
C ALA A 298 -2.76 14.09 -25.57
N LEU A 299 -2.18 14.62 -24.48
CA LEU A 299 -2.06 16.06 -24.25
C LEU A 299 -1.19 16.73 -25.34
N SER A 300 -0.05 16.12 -25.67
CA SER A 300 0.85 16.61 -26.72
C SER A 300 0.17 16.59 -28.10
N PHE A 301 -0.57 15.54 -28.42
CA PHE A 301 -1.36 15.46 -29.64
C PHE A 301 -2.41 16.57 -29.72
N TRP A 302 -3.12 16.83 -28.61
CA TRP A 302 -4.12 17.88 -28.57
C TRP A 302 -3.50 19.28 -28.69
N ALA A 303 -2.34 19.52 -28.07
CA ALA A 303 -1.56 20.75 -28.24
C ALA A 303 -1.16 20.98 -29.70
N LEU A 304 -0.65 19.94 -30.39
CA LEU A 304 -0.29 20.00 -31.81
C LEU A 304 -1.48 20.28 -32.73
N ARG A 305 -2.67 19.77 -32.38
CA ARG A 305 -3.92 20.05 -33.10
C ARG A 305 -4.34 21.52 -32.98
N ARG A 306 -4.13 22.15 -31.82
CA ARG A 306 -4.41 23.58 -31.60
C ARG A 306 -3.48 24.50 -32.40
N LEU A 307 -2.21 24.11 -32.56
CA LEU A 307 -1.18 24.90 -33.26
C LEU A 307 -1.28 24.87 -34.79
N ARG A 308 -2.49 24.90 -35.38
CA ARG A 308 -2.66 24.88 -36.85
C ARG A 308 -2.31 26.22 -37.50
N HIS A 309 -2.60 27.33 -36.82
CA HIS A 309 -2.37 28.68 -37.31
C HIS A 309 -1.67 29.51 -36.23
N TRP A 310 -0.92 30.52 -36.65
CA TRP A 310 -0.45 31.55 -35.72
C TRP A 310 -1.65 32.30 -35.15
N PRO A 311 -1.60 32.77 -33.90
CA PRO A 311 -2.64 33.65 -33.37
C PRO A 311 -2.67 34.91 -34.25
N MET A 312 -3.80 35.13 -34.92
CA MET A 312 -4.09 36.38 -35.61
C MET A 312 -4.60 37.34 -34.54
N GLU A 313 -4.04 38.54 -34.46
CA GLU A 313 -4.59 39.60 -33.59
C GLU A 313 -5.89 40.10 -34.22
N ASP A 314 -6.98 40.10 -33.44
CA ASP A 314 -8.09 41.04 -33.60
C ASP A 314 -7.70 42.38 -32.96
#